data_AF-A0A816ST82-F1
#
_entry.id   AF-A0A816ST82-F1
#
_cell.length_a   1.000
_cell.length_b   1.000
_cell.length_c   1.000
_cell.angle_alpha   90.00
_cell.angle_beta   90.00
_cell.angle_gamma   90.00
#
_symmetry.space_group_name_H-M   'P 1'
#
loop_
_entity.id
_entity.type
_entity.pdbx_description
1 polymer ?
#
loop_
_entity_poly.entity_id
_entity_poly.type
_entity_poly.pdbx_seq_one_letter_code
_entity_poly.pdbx_strand_id
1 'polypeptide(L)'
;MLAKQTPLTKQMLSKLLQISSSKPKQLKKIHALVLTSGFSIKNSLLTQLLENLTLVGDMCYARKVFDEMHKPRVFLWNTLFKGYVKNKLPFESVLLYKKMRDLDVRPDEFTYPFVVKAISQLGVLASCGFAFHAHVVKHGFETLGIVATELVMMYMKFGELRSAQFLFESMQGKDLVAWNAFIAVCVQTGNSALALECYNKMCADDAVLFDSFTVVSMLSACGQLGSLEIGKEVYDRARREGIDCNIIVENARLDMYLKCGSTEDARVLFEEMEQRNVVSWSTMIVGYAMNGDSEEALALFNMMQKEGIRPNYVTFLGVLSACSHAGRVDEGKRYFGIMARSSDKSLEPRKEHYACMVDLLGRSGLLEEAYEFIKSMPLEPDAGIWGALLGACAVHREIKLGQKVADVLVETAPDIGAYQVLLSNIYAAAGKWDCVDRVRSKMRKLGTKKVAAYSSVEFEGKLHYFNRGDKSHPQTKAIYEKLEEILKNVRSMGYVPQTGSVFHDVETEEKECSLSHHSEKLAIAFGLINGRGEDPIRVMKNLRTCDDCHVFAKFVSRLTSRDIIMRDKNRFHHFRNGVCSCREFWFLIYKTWIWQQIVKLWFHTYAVRCLKQRDSIK
;
A
#
# COMPACT_ATOMS: atom_id res chain seq x y z
N MET A 1 -2.60 23.60 -69.58
CA MET A 1 -2.36 24.12 -68.21
C MET A 1 -1.81 22.98 -67.34
N LEU A 2 -0.49 22.85 -67.25
CA LEU A 2 0.17 21.93 -66.33
C LEU A 2 0.27 22.62 -64.96
N ALA A 3 -0.49 22.13 -63.97
CA ALA A 3 -0.36 22.57 -62.60
C ALA A 3 1.05 22.18 -62.10
N LYS A 4 1.91 23.18 -61.90
CA LYS A 4 3.21 23.03 -61.24
C LYS A 4 2.98 22.40 -59.86
N GLN A 5 3.39 21.14 -59.66
CA GLN A 5 3.51 20.59 -58.31
C GLN A 5 4.45 21.49 -57.52
N THR A 6 3.95 22.15 -56.48
CA THR A 6 4.76 22.91 -55.54
C THR A 6 5.86 21.98 -55.00
N PRO A 7 7.15 22.33 -55.14
CA PRO A 7 8.23 21.47 -54.67
C PRO A 7 8.12 21.28 -53.16
N LEU A 8 8.16 20.02 -52.71
CA LEU A 8 8.06 19.67 -51.30
C LEU A 8 9.24 20.28 -50.54
N THR A 9 8.98 21.25 -49.66
CA THR A 9 10.05 21.92 -48.90
C THR A 9 10.23 21.33 -47.51
N LYS A 10 11.43 21.48 -46.94
CA LYS A 10 11.74 21.08 -45.54
C LYS A 10 10.77 21.71 -44.53
N GLN A 11 10.41 22.98 -44.71
CA GLN A 11 9.48 23.69 -43.83
C GLN A 11 8.08 23.08 -43.87
N MET A 12 7.61 22.64 -45.05
CA MET A 12 6.32 21.96 -45.17
C MET A 12 6.31 20.62 -44.42
N LEU A 13 7.38 19.82 -44.56
CA LEU A 13 7.50 18.54 -43.83
C LEU A 13 7.59 18.73 -42.31
N SER A 14 8.33 19.73 -41.83
CA SER A 14 8.40 20.05 -40.39
C SER A 14 7.05 20.50 -39.84
N LYS A 15 6.30 21.31 -40.60
CA LYS A 15 4.93 21.72 -40.22
C LYS A 15 3.95 20.54 -40.21
N LEU A 16 4.08 19.62 -41.17
CA LEU A 16 3.28 18.39 -41.21
C LEU A 16 3.58 17.47 -40.01
N LEU A 17 4.85 17.37 -39.59
CA LEU A 17 5.23 16.62 -38.39
C LEU A 17 4.62 17.23 -37.11
N GLN A 18 4.59 18.56 -36.99
CA GLN A 18 3.94 19.23 -35.85
C GLN A 18 2.43 18.96 -35.81
N ILE A 19 1.75 19.08 -36.96
CA ILE A 19 0.29 18.87 -37.06
C ILE A 19 -0.09 17.39 -36.87
N SER A 20 0.77 16.47 -37.29
CA SER A 20 0.51 15.02 -37.24
C SER A 20 1.06 14.33 -35.99
N SER A 21 1.51 15.10 -34.99
CA SER A 21 2.20 14.63 -33.79
C SER A 21 1.42 13.62 -32.96
N SER A 22 0.09 13.53 -33.10
CA SER A 22 -0.77 12.60 -32.37
C SER A 22 -1.22 11.36 -33.16
N LYS A 23 -0.84 11.23 -34.45
CA LYS A 23 -1.37 10.19 -35.36
C LYS A 23 -0.25 9.30 -35.92
N PRO A 24 -0.03 8.09 -35.36
CA PRO A 24 1.10 7.24 -35.74
C PRO A 24 1.09 6.79 -37.21
N LYS A 25 -0.09 6.55 -37.79
CA LYS A 25 -0.23 6.21 -39.22
C LYS A 25 0.20 7.36 -40.14
N GLN A 26 -0.02 8.61 -39.74
CA GLN A 26 0.39 9.79 -40.51
C GLN A 26 1.91 10.01 -40.40
N LEU A 27 2.49 9.82 -39.21
CA LEU A 27 3.94 9.88 -39.01
C LEU A 27 4.69 8.88 -39.90
N LYS A 28 4.19 7.64 -40.05
CA LYS A 28 4.75 6.63 -40.97
C LYS A 28 4.69 7.05 -42.43
N LYS A 29 3.59 7.67 -42.86
CA LYS A 29 3.46 8.22 -44.22
C LYS A 29 4.42 9.38 -44.46
N ILE A 30 4.59 10.26 -43.46
CA ILE A 30 5.55 11.36 -43.52
C ILE A 30 6.98 10.82 -43.58
N HIS A 31 7.31 9.76 -42.83
CA HIS A 31 8.62 9.11 -42.93
C HIS A 31 8.89 8.55 -44.33
N ALA A 32 7.92 7.85 -44.93
CA ALA A 32 8.04 7.36 -46.31
C ALA A 32 8.29 8.51 -47.30
N LEU A 33 7.58 9.63 -47.15
CA LEU A 33 7.79 10.84 -47.96
C LEU A 33 9.19 11.42 -47.77
N VAL A 34 9.72 11.45 -46.54
CA VAL A 34 11.09 11.92 -46.24
C VAL A 34 12.14 11.03 -46.92
N LEU A 35 11.92 9.71 -46.97
CA LEU A 35 12.80 8.77 -47.66
C LEU A 35 12.76 8.96 -49.19
N THR A 36 11.58 9.03 -49.78
CA THR A 36 11.43 9.15 -51.25
C THR A 36 11.84 10.50 -51.80
N SER A 37 11.85 11.55 -50.97
CA SER A 37 12.24 12.91 -51.37
C SER A 37 13.73 13.23 -51.22
N GLY A 38 14.54 12.26 -50.75
CA GLY A 38 15.99 12.44 -50.57
C GLY A 38 16.37 13.38 -49.40
N PHE A 39 15.40 13.81 -48.59
CA PHE A 39 15.65 14.63 -47.39
C PHE A 39 16.15 13.79 -46.19
N SER A 40 16.19 12.46 -46.31
CA SER A 40 16.67 11.52 -45.27
C SER A 40 18.10 11.76 -44.80
N ILE A 41 18.95 12.36 -45.63
CA ILE A 41 20.34 12.71 -45.28
C ILE A 41 20.40 13.80 -44.19
N LYS A 42 19.31 14.55 -43.96
CA LYS A 42 19.27 15.67 -43.01
C LYS A 42 18.63 15.26 -41.68
N ASN A 43 19.47 14.98 -40.69
CA ASN A 43 19.11 14.50 -39.34
C ASN A 43 18.02 15.30 -38.60
N SER A 44 17.76 16.57 -38.92
CA SER A 44 16.77 17.39 -38.20
C SER A 44 15.32 16.92 -38.37
N LEU A 45 14.93 16.42 -39.56
CA LEU A 45 13.56 15.94 -39.80
C LEU A 45 13.32 14.58 -39.14
N LEU A 46 14.32 13.70 -39.18
CA LEU A 46 14.28 12.41 -38.49
C LEU A 46 14.27 12.59 -36.95
N THR A 47 14.97 13.59 -36.43
CA THR A 47 14.91 13.96 -35.01
C THR A 47 13.48 14.32 -34.58
N GLN A 48 12.83 15.24 -35.31
CA GLN A 48 11.47 15.66 -35.02
C GLN A 48 10.44 14.53 -35.21
N LEU A 49 10.66 13.66 -36.19
CA LEU A 49 9.85 12.44 -36.37
C LEU A 49 9.99 11.50 -35.17
N LEU A 50 11.21 11.27 -34.68
CA LEU A 50 11.50 10.37 -33.58
C LEU A 50 10.92 10.89 -32.25
N GLU A 51 11.03 12.20 -31.98
CA GLU A 51 10.35 12.85 -30.85
C GLU A 51 8.84 12.60 -30.89
N ASN A 52 8.19 12.84 -32.04
CA ASN A 52 6.75 12.59 -32.19
C ASN A 52 6.38 11.11 -32.02
N LEU A 53 7.17 10.17 -32.55
CA LEU A 53 6.93 8.74 -32.39
C LEU A 53 7.04 8.29 -30.93
N THR A 54 8.04 8.81 -30.19
CA THR A 54 8.19 8.52 -28.75
C THR A 54 7.06 9.12 -27.90
N LEU A 55 6.53 10.29 -28.30
CA LEU A 55 5.38 10.92 -27.65
C LEU A 55 4.08 10.11 -27.83
N VAL A 56 3.88 9.55 -29.03
CA VAL A 56 2.72 8.70 -29.37
C VAL A 56 2.87 7.28 -28.82
N GLY A 57 4.09 6.85 -28.49
CA GLY A 57 4.37 5.54 -27.93
C GLY A 57 4.58 4.43 -28.96
N ASP A 58 4.76 4.75 -30.25
CA ASP A 58 5.15 3.76 -31.27
C ASP A 58 6.67 3.51 -31.22
N MET A 59 7.11 2.95 -30.08
CA MET A 59 8.53 2.76 -29.76
C MET A 59 9.21 1.76 -30.70
N CYS A 60 8.47 0.75 -31.20
CA CYS A 60 9.00 -0.20 -32.16
C CYS A 60 9.38 0.48 -33.48
N TYR A 61 8.52 1.38 -33.99
CA TYR A 61 8.84 2.11 -35.20
C TYR A 61 9.91 3.19 -34.96
N ALA A 62 9.83 3.91 -33.83
CA ALA A 62 10.87 4.86 -33.43
C ALA A 62 12.26 4.21 -33.42
N ARG A 63 12.35 2.98 -32.92
CA ARG A 63 13.60 2.23 -32.89
C ARG A 63 14.12 1.87 -34.28
N LYS A 64 13.25 1.45 -35.20
CA LYS A 64 13.63 1.18 -36.59
C LYS A 64 14.20 2.42 -37.27
N VAL A 65 13.50 3.54 -37.16
CA VAL A 65 13.95 4.83 -37.72
C VAL A 65 15.32 5.20 -37.17
N PHE A 66 15.55 5.00 -35.87
CA PHE A 66 16.83 5.28 -35.23
C PHE A 66 17.97 4.38 -35.72
N ASP A 67 17.72 3.07 -35.84
CA ASP A 67 18.72 2.10 -36.26
C ASP A 67 19.13 2.29 -37.74
N GLU A 68 18.28 2.91 -38.56
CA GLU A 68 18.58 3.32 -39.94
C GLU A 68 19.45 4.59 -40.04
N MET A 69 19.63 5.33 -38.93
CA MET A 69 20.41 6.57 -38.93
C MET A 69 21.92 6.30 -38.93
N HIS A 70 22.65 6.94 -39.84
CA HIS A 70 24.11 6.92 -39.82
C HIS A 70 24.67 7.86 -38.75
N LYS A 71 25.35 7.31 -37.73
CA LYS A 71 25.96 8.03 -36.59
C LYS A 71 24.99 8.98 -35.86
N PRO A 72 23.98 8.44 -35.15
CA PRO A 72 23.02 9.26 -34.40
C PRO A 72 23.71 10.05 -33.27
N ARG A 73 23.35 11.33 -33.12
CA ARG A 73 23.83 12.20 -32.04
C ARG A 73 23.34 11.71 -30.68
N VAL A 74 24.11 11.94 -29.60
CA VAL A 74 23.79 11.55 -28.21
C VAL A 74 22.37 11.97 -27.81
N PHE A 75 21.93 13.17 -28.19
CA PHE A 75 20.56 13.65 -27.97
C PHE A 75 19.45 12.68 -28.45
N LEU A 76 19.65 11.98 -29.57
CA LEU A 76 18.67 11.01 -30.10
C LEU A 76 18.63 9.72 -29.27
N TRP A 77 19.77 9.30 -28.73
CA TRP A 77 19.82 8.22 -27.74
C TRP A 77 19.00 8.60 -26.51
N ASN A 78 19.21 9.81 -25.99
CA ASN A 78 18.47 10.34 -24.83
C ASN A 78 16.96 10.43 -25.10
N THR A 79 16.57 10.81 -26.31
CA THR A 79 15.16 10.83 -26.74
C THR A 79 14.53 9.45 -26.69
N LEU A 80 15.24 8.41 -27.17
CA LEU A 80 14.76 7.03 -27.07
C LEU A 80 14.73 6.52 -25.63
N PHE A 81 15.76 6.78 -24.81
CA PHE A 81 15.75 6.40 -23.39
C PHE A 81 14.52 7.00 -22.67
N LYS A 82 14.31 8.31 -22.83
CA LYS A 82 13.13 9.01 -22.31
C LYS A 82 11.82 8.38 -22.82
N GLY A 83 11.76 8.05 -24.11
CA GLY A 83 10.62 7.39 -24.75
C GLY A 83 10.32 6.01 -24.15
N TYR A 84 11.34 5.16 -23.99
CA TYR A 84 11.20 3.81 -23.43
C TYR A 84 10.73 3.86 -21.98
N VAL A 85 11.33 4.74 -21.16
CA VAL A 85 10.92 4.94 -19.75
C VAL A 85 9.48 5.45 -19.66
N LYS A 86 9.10 6.44 -20.48
CA LYS A 86 7.74 7.00 -20.49
C LYS A 86 6.69 5.96 -20.90
N ASN A 87 7.03 5.08 -21.84
CA ASN A 87 6.13 4.05 -22.35
C ASN A 87 6.24 2.71 -21.60
N LYS A 88 6.83 2.69 -20.39
CA LYS A 88 6.93 1.51 -19.50
C LYS A 88 7.64 0.31 -20.14
N LEU A 89 8.68 0.57 -20.93
CA LEU A 89 9.54 -0.44 -21.57
C LEU A 89 10.99 -0.32 -21.05
N PRO A 90 11.24 -0.49 -19.74
CA PRO A 90 12.56 -0.23 -19.15
C PRO A 90 13.66 -1.19 -19.64
N PHE A 91 13.31 -2.44 -19.97
CA PHE A 91 14.26 -3.43 -20.47
C PHE A 91 14.90 -2.98 -21.80
N GLU A 92 14.08 -2.48 -22.72
CA GLU A 92 14.55 -1.95 -24.02
C GLU A 92 15.48 -0.74 -23.86
N SER A 93 15.23 0.09 -22.84
CA SER A 93 16.11 1.21 -22.48
C SER A 93 17.50 0.71 -22.06
N VAL A 94 17.58 -0.34 -21.24
CA VAL A 94 18.86 -0.93 -20.81
C VAL A 94 19.59 -1.59 -21.99
N LEU A 95 18.87 -2.27 -22.89
CA LEU A 95 19.45 -2.84 -24.11
C LEU A 95 19.99 -1.75 -25.06
N LEU A 96 19.27 -0.64 -25.21
CA LEU A 96 19.75 0.50 -25.99
C LEU A 96 21.04 1.07 -25.39
N TYR A 97 21.15 1.14 -24.06
CA TYR A 97 22.35 1.63 -23.39
C TYR A 97 23.54 0.71 -23.60
N LYS A 98 23.32 -0.61 -23.58
CA LYS A 98 24.36 -1.57 -23.96
C LYS A 98 24.85 -1.33 -25.39
N LYS A 99 23.94 -1.14 -26.35
CA LYS A 99 24.30 -0.81 -27.75
C LYS A 99 25.08 0.50 -27.87
N MET A 100 24.71 1.53 -27.10
CA MET A 100 25.42 2.81 -27.06
C MET A 100 26.89 2.60 -26.64
N ARG A 101 27.11 1.76 -25.62
CA ARG A 101 28.44 1.39 -25.15
C ARG A 101 29.23 0.53 -26.14
N ASP A 102 28.58 -0.44 -26.75
CA ASP A 102 29.22 -1.33 -27.75
C ASP A 102 29.68 -0.53 -28.98
N LEU A 103 29.06 0.60 -29.27
CA LEU A 103 29.43 1.54 -30.33
C LEU A 103 30.37 2.67 -29.86
N ASP A 104 30.86 2.60 -28.62
CA ASP A 104 31.75 3.59 -27.98
C ASP A 104 31.21 5.03 -28.03
N VAL A 105 29.88 5.19 -27.97
CA VAL A 105 29.23 6.49 -27.88
C VAL A 105 29.23 6.93 -26.42
N ARG A 106 29.96 8.01 -26.11
CA ARG A 106 30.07 8.54 -24.75
C ARG A 106 28.72 9.05 -24.20
N PRO A 107 28.24 8.54 -23.05
CA PRO A 107 27.08 9.09 -22.36
C PRO A 107 27.31 10.52 -21.87
N ASP A 108 26.24 11.32 -21.84
CA ASP A 108 26.20 12.67 -21.30
C ASP A 108 25.37 12.75 -20.00
N GLU A 109 25.31 13.94 -19.41
CA GLU A 109 24.56 14.24 -18.19
C GLU A 109 23.05 13.93 -18.30
N PHE A 110 22.48 13.96 -19.51
CA PHE A 110 21.08 13.66 -19.77
C PHE A 110 20.81 12.17 -20.02
N THR A 111 21.86 11.37 -20.30
CA THR A 111 21.73 9.93 -20.52
C THR A 111 21.40 9.21 -19.23
N TYR A 112 22.15 9.50 -18.16
CA TYR A 112 22.11 8.75 -16.91
C TYR A 112 20.75 8.78 -16.20
N PRO A 113 20.04 9.91 -16.04
CA PRO A 113 18.75 9.94 -15.34
C PRO A 113 17.73 8.95 -15.92
N PHE A 114 17.63 8.86 -17.25
CA PHE A 114 16.66 7.94 -17.89
C PHE A 114 17.07 6.48 -17.74
N VAL A 115 18.35 6.16 -17.87
CA VAL A 115 18.81 4.77 -17.77
C VAL A 115 18.76 4.28 -16.32
N VAL A 116 19.15 5.11 -15.34
CA VAL A 116 18.96 4.82 -13.90
C VAL A 116 17.48 4.58 -13.61
N LYS A 117 16.59 5.44 -14.12
CA LYS A 117 15.15 5.28 -13.94
C LYS A 117 14.64 3.96 -14.51
N ALA A 118 15.09 3.56 -15.70
CA ALA A 118 14.76 2.27 -16.30
C ALA A 118 15.26 1.09 -15.42
N ILE A 119 16.49 1.14 -14.93
CA ILE A 119 17.04 0.11 -14.03
C ILE A 119 16.24 0.05 -12.71
N SER A 120 15.88 1.21 -12.16
CA SER A 120 15.06 1.30 -10.95
C SER A 120 13.68 0.67 -11.10
N GLN A 121 13.11 0.66 -12.32
CA GLN A 121 11.82 0.05 -12.64
C GLN A 121 11.92 -1.47 -12.82
N LEU A 122 13.12 -2.01 -13.08
CA LEU A 122 13.31 -3.44 -13.34
C LEU A 122 13.41 -4.26 -12.06
N GLY A 123 13.82 -3.68 -10.92
CA GLY A 123 13.80 -4.27 -9.56
C GLY A 123 14.69 -5.52 -9.35
N VAL A 124 14.56 -6.52 -10.21
CA VAL A 124 15.25 -7.82 -10.25
C VAL A 124 16.76 -7.68 -10.52
N LEU A 125 17.22 -6.52 -10.97
CA LEU A 125 18.61 -6.26 -11.37
C LEU A 125 19.33 -5.28 -10.42
N ALA A 126 19.17 -5.43 -9.11
CA ALA A 126 19.84 -4.56 -8.12
C ALA A 126 21.37 -4.52 -8.34
N SER A 127 21.98 -5.67 -8.67
CA SER A 127 23.40 -5.77 -9.01
C SER A 127 23.79 -4.94 -10.24
N CYS A 128 22.95 -4.90 -11.28
CA CYS A 128 23.18 -4.04 -12.44
C CYS A 128 23.10 -2.56 -12.07
N GLY A 129 22.20 -2.18 -11.16
CA GLY A 129 22.11 -0.80 -10.69
C GLY A 129 23.36 -0.34 -9.94
N PHE A 130 23.94 -1.19 -9.10
CA PHE A 130 25.20 -0.87 -8.41
C PHE A 130 26.38 -0.73 -9.39
N ALA A 131 26.47 -1.64 -10.36
CA ALA A 131 27.48 -1.54 -11.42
C ALA A 131 27.27 -0.28 -12.28
N PHE A 132 26.02 0.12 -12.51
CA PHE A 132 25.68 1.32 -13.25
C PHE A 132 26.02 2.59 -12.46
N HIS A 133 25.79 2.63 -11.16
CA HIS A 133 26.23 3.73 -10.30
C HIS A 133 27.75 3.90 -10.35
N ALA A 134 28.53 2.82 -10.29
CA ALA A 134 29.98 2.89 -10.48
C ALA A 134 30.37 3.48 -11.85
N HIS A 135 29.57 3.22 -12.89
CA HIS A 135 29.78 3.82 -14.21
C HIS A 135 29.50 5.33 -14.23
N VAL A 136 28.47 5.80 -13.50
CA VAL A 136 28.18 7.23 -13.31
C VAL A 136 29.38 7.92 -12.66
N VAL A 137 29.89 7.35 -11.56
CA VAL A 137 31.05 7.87 -10.83
C VAL A 137 32.29 7.90 -11.72
N LYS A 138 32.54 6.83 -12.50
CA LYS A 138 33.66 6.78 -13.46
C LYS A 138 33.64 7.92 -14.48
N HIS A 139 32.45 8.43 -14.83
CA HIS A 139 32.29 9.52 -15.79
C HIS A 139 32.17 10.90 -15.14
N GLY A 140 32.17 11.00 -13.81
CA GLY A 140 32.15 12.26 -13.06
C GLY A 140 30.78 12.95 -13.02
N PHE A 141 29.69 12.18 -13.10
CA PHE A 141 28.31 12.72 -13.11
C PHE A 141 27.54 12.48 -11.80
N GLU A 142 28.20 11.96 -10.77
CA GLU A 142 27.59 11.63 -9.47
C GLU A 142 27.17 12.86 -8.65
N THR A 143 27.83 14.00 -8.86
CA THR A 143 27.55 15.26 -8.17
C THR A 143 26.43 16.07 -8.83
N LEU A 144 26.00 15.71 -10.04
CA LEU A 144 24.91 16.39 -10.73
C LEU A 144 23.58 16.07 -10.05
N GLY A 145 22.89 17.12 -9.58
CA GLY A 145 21.64 16.99 -8.82
C GLY A 145 20.62 16.04 -9.47
N ILE A 146 20.37 16.18 -10.78
CA ILE A 146 19.41 15.33 -11.51
C ILE A 146 19.80 13.84 -11.54
N VAL A 147 21.09 13.54 -11.62
CA VAL A 147 21.61 12.16 -11.63
C VAL A 147 21.60 11.60 -10.22
N ALA A 148 22.05 12.38 -9.24
CA ALA A 148 22.03 12.02 -7.84
C ALA A 148 20.61 11.72 -7.35
N THR A 149 19.61 12.54 -7.70
CA THR A 149 18.21 12.28 -7.39
C THR A 149 17.75 10.92 -7.93
N GLU A 150 17.97 10.62 -9.22
CA GLU A 150 17.55 9.32 -9.78
C GLU A 150 18.30 8.13 -9.16
N LEU A 151 19.58 8.30 -8.79
CA LEU A 151 20.34 7.27 -8.06
C LEU A 151 19.79 7.02 -6.67
N VAL A 152 19.48 8.06 -5.90
CA VAL A 152 18.84 7.95 -4.59
C VAL A 152 17.51 7.18 -4.72
N MET A 153 16.70 7.52 -5.71
CA MET A 153 15.42 6.88 -5.99
C MET A 153 15.59 5.40 -6.37
N MET A 154 16.65 5.06 -7.09
CA MET A 154 17.01 3.67 -7.41
C MET A 154 17.36 2.89 -6.14
N TYR A 155 18.24 3.40 -5.27
CA TYR A 155 18.60 2.73 -4.02
C TYR A 155 17.39 2.51 -3.10
N MET A 156 16.51 3.51 -2.97
CA MET A 156 15.27 3.38 -2.20
C MET A 156 14.38 2.25 -2.71
N LYS A 157 14.19 2.14 -4.04
CA LYS A 157 13.38 1.07 -4.66
C LYS A 157 14.00 -0.32 -4.50
N PHE A 158 15.32 -0.40 -4.37
CA PHE A 158 16.01 -1.66 -4.08
C PHE A 158 16.01 -2.02 -2.58
N GLY A 159 15.43 -1.17 -1.73
CA GLY A 159 15.38 -1.38 -0.28
C GLY A 159 16.68 -0.99 0.45
N GLU A 160 17.63 -0.38 -0.24
CA GLU A 160 18.92 0.06 0.30
C GLU A 160 18.83 1.47 0.90
N LEU A 161 18.02 1.60 1.95
CA LEU A 161 17.67 2.87 2.59
C LEU A 161 18.90 3.66 3.06
N ARG A 162 19.90 2.98 3.65
CA ARG A 162 21.10 3.63 4.19
C ARG A 162 21.94 4.28 3.08
N SER A 163 22.12 3.57 1.97
CA SER A 163 22.85 4.09 0.81
C SER A 163 22.11 5.25 0.15
N ALA A 164 20.77 5.16 0.06
CA ALA A 164 19.95 6.24 -0.46
C ALA A 164 20.05 7.50 0.42
N GLN A 165 19.95 7.35 1.74
CA GLN A 165 20.05 8.47 2.68
C GLN A 165 21.44 9.12 2.62
N PHE A 166 22.51 8.32 2.63
CA PHE A 166 23.87 8.83 2.52
C PHE A 166 24.08 9.64 1.23
N LEU A 167 23.62 9.09 0.09
CA LEU A 167 23.73 9.77 -1.20
C LEU A 167 22.92 11.07 -1.20
N PHE A 168 21.71 11.06 -0.66
CA PHE A 168 20.88 12.25 -0.54
C PHE A 168 21.56 13.32 0.32
N GLU A 169 22.05 12.97 1.51
CA GLU A 169 22.75 13.89 2.40
C GLU A 169 23.98 14.52 1.74
N SER A 170 24.72 13.73 0.95
CA SER A 170 25.91 14.20 0.20
C SER A 170 25.63 15.16 -0.96
N MET A 171 24.36 15.31 -1.40
CA MET A 171 24.00 16.23 -2.48
C MET A 171 24.26 17.68 -2.08
N GLN A 172 24.97 18.43 -2.93
CA GLN A 172 25.17 19.88 -2.80
C GLN A 172 23.97 20.63 -3.40
N GLY A 173 23.41 21.62 -2.69
CA GLY A 173 22.33 22.47 -3.20
C GLY A 173 21.08 21.69 -3.61
N LYS A 174 20.44 21.02 -2.64
CA LYS A 174 19.22 20.22 -2.86
C LYS A 174 18.08 21.15 -3.28
N ASP A 175 17.60 21.02 -4.52
CA ASP A 175 16.45 21.77 -5.00
C ASP A 175 15.12 21.15 -4.54
N LEU A 176 14.02 21.86 -4.78
CA LEU A 176 12.66 21.40 -4.44
C LEU A 176 12.33 20.04 -5.08
N VAL A 177 12.83 19.78 -6.29
CA VAL A 177 12.58 18.53 -7.02
C VAL A 177 13.24 17.35 -6.31
N ALA A 178 14.49 17.49 -5.86
CA ALA A 178 15.20 16.48 -5.11
C ALA A 178 14.52 16.17 -3.76
N TRP A 179 14.12 17.21 -3.01
CA TRP A 179 13.37 17.06 -1.76
C TRP A 179 12.04 16.33 -1.97
N ASN A 180 11.23 16.80 -2.92
CA ASN A 180 9.92 16.21 -3.23
C ASN A 180 10.04 14.76 -3.68
N ALA A 181 11.02 14.45 -4.54
CA ALA A 181 11.27 13.08 -4.97
C ALA A 181 11.64 12.16 -3.80
N PHE A 182 12.56 12.61 -2.93
CA PHE A 182 13.02 11.82 -1.78
C PHE A 182 11.90 11.58 -0.76
N ILE A 183 11.18 12.63 -0.37
CA ILE A 183 10.05 12.56 0.56
C ILE A 183 8.97 11.63 0.00
N ALA A 184 8.56 11.80 -1.27
CA ALA A 184 7.53 10.98 -1.87
C ALA A 184 7.93 9.49 -1.91
N VAL A 185 9.19 9.17 -2.20
CA VAL A 185 9.65 7.77 -2.19
C VAL A 185 9.80 7.21 -0.78
N CYS A 186 10.22 8.01 0.20
CA CYS A 186 10.16 7.59 1.61
C CYS A 186 8.74 7.16 2.00
N VAL A 187 7.74 7.96 1.64
CA VAL A 187 6.33 7.63 1.89
C VAL A 187 5.86 6.40 1.11
N GLN A 188 6.23 6.26 -0.17
CA GLN A 188 5.85 5.10 -1.01
C GLN A 188 6.48 3.78 -0.53
N THR A 189 7.69 3.85 0.03
CA THR A 189 8.42 2.70 0.57
C THR A 189 8.05 2.37 2.03
N GLY A 190 7.14 3.15 2.64
CA GLY A 190 6.71 2.97 4.04
C GLY A 190 7.66 3.57 5.08
N ASN A 191 8.68 4.32 4.65
CA ASN A 191 9.63 5.04 5.51
C ASN A 191 9.11 6.45 5.89
N SER A 192 7.87 6.53 6.36
CA SER A 192 7.21 7.82 6.62
C SER A 192 7.84 8.63 7.76
N ALA A 193 8.49 7.98 8.73
CA ALA A 193 9.22 8.70 9.79
C ALA A 193 10.42 9.49 9.21
N LEU A 194 11.15 8.88 8.27
CA LEU A 194 12.24 9.56 7.55
C LEU A 194 11.71 10.71 6.68
N ALA A 195 10.53 10.52 6.06
CA ALA A 195 9.88 11.58 5.30
C ALA A 195 9.60 12.83 6.16
N LEU A 196 9.12 12.65 7.41
CA LEU A 196 8.94 13.76 8.37
C LEU A 196 10.26 14.41 8.77
N GLU A 197 11.30 13.63 9.04
CA GLU A 197 12.62 14.17 9.35
C GLU A 197 13.17 15.02 8.20
N CYS A 198 13.05 14.53 6.96
CA CYS A 198 13.47 15.25 5.76
C CYS A 198 12.64 16.52 5.54
N TYR A 199 11.33 16.48 5.75
CA TYR A 199 10.49 17.68 5.68
C TYR A 199 10.90 18.74 6.71
N ASN A 200 11.21 18.33 7.94
CA ASN A 200 11.69 19.26 8.97
C ASN A 200 13.05 19.86 8.59
N LYS A 201 13.96 19.07 7.99
CA LYS A 201 15.24 19.57 7.46
C LYS A 201 15.03 20.54 6.30
N MET A 202 14.13 20.23 5.36
CA MET A 202 13.76 21.10 4.25
C MET A 202 13.18 22.42 4.76
N CYS A 203 12.31 22.37 5.76
CA CYS A 203 11.69 23.55 6.35
C CYS A 203 12.64 24.42 7.19
N ALA A 204 13.79 23.88 7.59
CA ALA A 204 14.85 24.60 8.28
C ALA A 204 15.86 25.23 7.30
N ASP A 205 15.76 24.92 6.02
CA ASP A 205 16.59 25.48 4.96
C ASP A 205 15.85 26.64 4.28
N ASP A 206 16.26 27.87 4.58
CA ASP A 206 15.64 29.09 4.05
C ASP A 206 15.74 29.20 2.51
N ALA A 207 16.58 28.40 1.85
CA ALA A 207 16.74 28.42 0.40
C ALA A 207 15.62 27.68 -0.36
N VAL A 208 14.81 26.85 0.31
CA VAL A 208 13.82 25.99 -0.35
C VAL A 208 12.43 26.17 0.26
N LEU A 209 11.49 26.66 -0.54
CA LEU A 209 10.08 26.73 -0.18
C LEU A 209 9.37 25.45 -0.61
N PHE A 210 8.59 24.85 0.29
CA PHE A 210 7.79 23.67 -0.03
C PHE A 210 6.55 24.04 -0.85
N ASP A 211 6.00 23.06 -1.57
CA ASP A 211 4.85 23.25 -2.45
C ASP A 211 3.68 22.32 -2.09
N SER A 212 2.60 22.38 -2.86
CA SER A 212 1.43 21.52 -2.67
C SER A 212 1.76 20.04 -2.80
N PHE A 213 2.78 19.67 -3.59
CA PHE A 213 3.24 18.28 -3.71
C PHE A 213 3.95 17.81 -2.43
N THR A 214 4.76 18.67 -1.81
CA THR A 214 5.34 18.40 -0.48
C THR A 214 4.21 18.16 0.53
N VAL A 215 3.21 19.04 0.59
CA VAL A 215 2.08 18.94 1.53
C VAL A 215 1.31 17.63 1.35
N VAL A 216 0.98 17.25 0.11
CA VAL A 216 0.32 15.96 -0.19
C VAL A 216 1.14 14.77 0.32
N SER A 217 2.46 14.80 0.08
CA SER A 217 3.36 13.73 0.53
C SER A 217 3.42 13.67 2.06
N MET A 218 3.46 14.81 2.73
CA MET A 218 3.49 14.89 4.19
C MET A 218 2.19 14.48 4.86
N LEU A 219 1.03 14.86 4.31
CA LEU A 219 -0.26 14.39 4.79
C LEU A 219 -0.40 12.87 4.63
N SER A 220 0.08 12.31 3.52
CA SER A 220 0.17 10.85 3.33
C SER A 220 1.12 10.20 4.36
N ALA A 221 2.27 10.81 4.66
CA ALA A 221 3.20 10.32 5.68
C ALA A 221 2.55 10.29 7.07
N CYS A 222 1.87 11.38 7.44
CA CYS A 222 1.13 11.52 8.69
C CYS A 222 0.02 10.46 8.79
N GLY A 223 -0.73 10.24 7.71
CA GLY A 223 -1.72 9.16 7.65
C GLY A 223 -1.10 7.77 7.81
N GLN A 224 0.08 7.49 7.24
CA GLN A 224 0.74 6.19 7.44
C GLN A 224 1.22 5.98 8.88
N LEU A 225 1.69 7.03 9.54
CA LEU A 225 2.17 6.99 10.92
C LEU A 225 1.04 7.11 11.95
N GLY A 226 -0.14 7.55 11.52
CA GLY A 226 -1.25 7.89 12.41
C GLY A 226 -1.02 9.16 13.23
N SER A 227 -0.23 10.10 12.70
CA SER A 227 0.11 11.38 13.33
C SER A 227 -0.91 12.46 12.93
N LEU A 228 -1.97 12.60 13.71
CA LEU A 228 -3.04 13.55 13.47
C LEU A 228 -2.60 14.99 13.75
N GLU A 229 -1.89 15.23 14.86
CA GLU A 229 -1.47 16.58 15.27
C GLU A 229 -0.48 17.15 14.26
N ILE A 230 0.57 16.39 13.94
CA ILE A 230 1.57 16.81 12.95
C ILE A 230 0.92 17.03 11.57
N GLY A 231 -0.05 16.19 11.19
CA GLY A 231 -0.79 16.35 9.93
C GLY A 231 -1.59 17.65 9.88
N LYS A 232 -2.23 18.05 10.98
CA LYS A 232 -2.93 19.34 11.10
C LYS A 232 -1.94 20.51 11.02
N GLU A 233 -0.82 20.43 11.74
CA GLU A 233 0.23 21.46 11.74
C GLU A 233 0.84 21.71 10.36
N VAL A 234 1.14 20.64 9.60
CA VAL A 234 1.66 20.74 8.23
C VAL A 234 0.69 21.50 7.32
N TYR A 235 -0.60 21.19 7.41
CA TYR A 235 -1.63 21.85 6.61
C TYR A 235 -1.83 23.32 7.04
N ASP A 236 -1.88 23.59 8.34
CA ASP A 236 -2.02 24.95 8.86
C ASP A 236 -0.82 25.83 8.50
N ARG A 237 0.39 25.24 8.48
CA ARG A 237 1.59 25.91 7.96
C ARG A 237 1.46 26.20 6.46
N ALA A 238 1.05 25.22 5.65
CA ALA A 238 0.83 25.41 4.22
C ALA A 238 -0.13 26.57 3.92
N ARG A 239 -1.23 26.68 4.67
CA ARG A 239 -2.18 27.79 4.55
C ARG A 239 -1.56 29.13 4.93
N ARG A 240 -0.78 29.19 6.01
CA ARG A 240 -0.09 30.43 6.45
C ARG A 240 0.95 30.91 5.43
N GLU A 241 1.63 29.98 4.77
CA GLU A 241 2.62 30.28 3.73
C GLU A 241 2.00 30.53 2.35
N GLY A 242 0.66 30.51 2.23
CA GLY A 242 -0.05 30.81 0.99
C GLY A 242 0.06 29.71 -0.07
N ILE A 243 0.34 28.47 0.33
CA ILE A 243 0.36 27.33 -0.60
C ILE A 243 -1.06 27.03 -1.09
N ASP A 244 -1.20 26.81 -2.40
CA ASP A 244 -2.46 26.43 -3.05
C ASP A 244 -2.97 25.08 -2.51
N CYS A 245 -3.92 25.15 -1.59
CA CYS A 245 -4.62 24.00 -1.02
C CYS A 245 -5.79 23.59 -1.95
N ASN A 246 -5.43 23.12 -3.14
CA ASN A 246 -6.40 22.66 -4.14
C ASN A 246 -7.03 21.30 -3.77
N ILE A 247 -7.93 20.82 -4.62
CA ILE A 247 -8.64 19.54 -4.45
C ILE A 247 -7.73 18.34 -4.20
N ILE A 248 -6.47 18.37 -4.66
CA ILE A 248 -5.51 17.28 -4.42
C ILE A 248 -5.04 17.30 -2.97
N VAL A 249 -4.75 18.50 -2.43
CA VAL A 249 -4.38 18.69 -1.01
C VAL A 249 -5.55 18.32 -0.10
N GLU A 250 -6.78 18.77 -0.43
CA GLU A 250 -7.96 18.43 0.38
C GLU A 250 -8.25 16.93 0.38
N ASN A 251 -8.10 16.25 -0.76
CA ASN A 251 -8.22 14.78 -0.82
C ASN A 251 -7.13 14.07 0.01
N ALA A 252 -5.91 14.59 0.06
CA ALA A 252 -4.84 14.05 0.90
C ALA A 252 -5.11 14.29 2.39
N ARG A 253 -5.74 15.43 2.73
CA ARG A 253 -6.16 15.76 4.10
C ARG A 253 -7.30 14.85 4.58
N LEU A 254 -8.29 14.57 3.72
CA LEU A 254 -9.32 13.55 3.98
C LEU A 254 -8.71 12.18 4.27
N ASP A 255 -7.80 11.71 3.39
CA ASP A 255 -7.12 10.43 3.55
C ASP A 255 -6.31 10.37 4.85
N MET A 256 -5.62 11.46 5.21
CA MET A 256 -4.89 11.59 6.47
C MET A 256 -5.83 11.46 7.67
N TYR A 257 -6.95 12.21 7.72
CA TYR A 257 -7.91 12.10 8.83
C TYR A 257 -8.46 10.68 9.00
N LEU A 258 -8.85 10.04 7.91
CA LEU A 258 -9.38 8.67 7.92
C LEU A 258 -8.32 7.64 8.36
N LYS A 259 -7.07 7.82 7.95
CA LYS A 259 -5.91 6.98 8.35
C LYS A 259 -5.33 7.32 9.74
N CYS A 260 -5.79 8.40 10.36
CA CYS A 260 -5.56 8.71 11.77
C CYS A 260 -6.77 8.34 12.66
N GLY A 261 -7.82 7.78 12.07
CA GLY A 261 -9.04 7.37 12.78
C GLY A 261 -9.95 8.53 13.19
N SER A 262 -9.75 9.74 12.63
CA SER A 262 -10.61 10.90 12.86
C SER A 262 -11.71 10.97 11.79
N THR A 263 -12.67 10.05 11.85
CA THR A 263 -13.74 9.95 10.85
C THR A 263 -14.69 11.16 10.85
N GLU A 264 -14.89 11.78 12.01
CA GLU A 264 -15.72 12.99 12.14
C GLU A 264 -15.05 14.21 11.47
N ASP A 265 -13.77 14.46 11.75
CA ASP A 265 -13.00 15.53 11.08
C ASP A 265 -13.02 15.35 9.55
N ALA A 266 -12.91 14.10 9.08
CA ALA A 266 -12.99 13.78 7.65
C ALA A 266 -14.39 14.05 7.07
N ARG A 267 -15.46 13.73 7.80
CA ARG A 267 -16.85 13.99 7.38
C ARG A 267 -17.10 15.48 7.23
N VAL A 268 -16.78 16.26 8.27
CA VAL A 268 -16.95 17.72 8.26
C VAL A 268 -16.18 18.33 7.09
N LEU A 269 -14.91 17.96 6.90
CA LEU A 269 -14.13 18.43 5.75
C LEU A 269 -14.79 18.08 4.42
N PHE A 270 -15.26 16.83 4.26
CA PHE A 270 -15.91 16.39 3.04
C PHE A 270 -17.17 17.22 2.74
N GLU A 271 -17.98 17.53 3.76
CA GLU A 271 -19.19 18.35 3.66
C GLU A 271 -18.88 19.82 3.33
N GLU A 272 -17.75 20.36 3.79
CA GLU A 272 -17.30 21.73 3.50
C GLU A 272 -16.72 21.90 2.09
N MET A 273 -16.24 20.83 1.45
CA MET A 273 -15.65 20.91 0.11
C MET A 273 -16.67 21.36 -0.96
N GLU A 274 -16.41 22.50 -1.59
CA GLU A 274 -17.23 23.03 -2.70
C GLU A 274 -17.22 22.15 -3.94
N GLN A 275 -16.06 21.55 -4.25
CA GLN A 275 -15.89 20.64 -5.38
C GLN A 275 -15.45 19.28 -4.87
N ARG A 276 -16.19 18.23 -5.25
CA ARG A 276 -15.86 16.83 -4.94
C ARG A 276 -15.71 16.07 -6.24
N ASN A 277 -14.61 15.35 -6.37
CA ASN A 277 -14.39 14.48 -7.53
C ASN A 277 -14.44 13.01 -7.11
N VAL A 278 -14.33 12.10 -8.07
CA VAL A 278 -14.35 10.64 -7.83
C VAL A 278 -13.33 10.22 -6.75
N VAL A 279 -12.19 10.92 -6.64
CA VAL A 279 -11.18 10.67 -5.61
C VAL A 279 -11.72 11.02 -4.22
N SER A 280 -12.33 12.20 -4.03
CA SER A 280 -12.93 12.61 -2.75
C SER A 280 -13.92 11.57 -2.21
N TRP A 281 -14.85 11.14 -3.07
CA TRP A 281 -15.86 10.12 -2.72
C TRP A 281 -15.22 8.76 -2.43
N SER A 282 -14.28 8.32 -3.26
CA SER A 282 -13.63 7.02 -3.09
C SER A 282 -12.79 6.98 -1.81
N THR A 283 -12.09 8.08 -1.48
CA THR A 283 -11.31 8.22 -0.24
C THR A 283 -12.21 8.05 0.98
N MET A 284 -13.36 8.73 1.03
CA MET A 284 -14.32 8.61 2.14
C MET A 284 -14.89 7.18 2.27
N ILE A 285 -15.30 6.57 1.15
CA ILE A 285 -15.86 5.19 1.16
C ILE A 285 -14.81 4.19 1.69
N VAL A 286 -13.57 4.27 1.20
CA VAL A 286 -12.46 3.42 1.67
C VAL A 286 -12.15 3.68 3.14
N GLY A 287 -12.12 4.95 3.56
CA GLY A 287 -11.83 5.33 4.93
C GLY A 287 -12.89 4.88 5.92
N TYR A 288 -14.18 5.01 5.60
CA TYR A 288 -15.26 4.47 6.43
C TYR A 288 -15.18 2.95 6.54
N ALA A 289 -14.93 2.25 5.42
CA ALA A 289 -14.73 0.81 5.43
C ALA A 289 -13.58 0.40 6.38
N MET A 290 -12.43 1.08 6.26
CA MET A 290 -11.25 0.87 7.09
C MET A 290 -11.50 1.13 8.58
N ASN A 291 -12.42 2.04 8.90
CA ASN A 291 -12.79 2.41 10.27
C ASN A 291 -13.86 1.52 10.90
N GLY A 292 -14.40 0.56 10.16
CA GLY A 292 -15.48 -0.32 10.62
C GLY A 292 -16.88 0.28 10.42
N ASP A 293 -16.99 1.44 9.79
CA ASP A 293 -18.24 2.16 9.51
C ASP A 293 -18.83 1.68 8.17
N SER A 294 -19.05 0.37 8.05
CA SER A 294 -19.43 -0.25 6.76
C SER A 294 -20.78 0.22 6.22
N GLU A 295 -21.73 0.54 7.09
CA GLU A 295 -23.04 1.09 6.67
C GLU A 295 -22.89 2.48 6.04
N GLU A 296 -22.07 3.35 6.64
CA GLU A 296 -21.80 4.69 6.11
C GLU A 296 -21.06 4.62 4.78
N ALA A 297 -20.11 3.69 4.64
CA ALA A 297 -19.42 3.45 3.36
C ALA A 297 -20.40 3.07 2.24
N LEU A 298 -21.36 2.17 2.52
CA LEU A 298 -22.37 1.73 1.55
C LEU A 298 -23.42 2.81 1.26
N ALA A 299 -23.83 3.57 2.28
CA ALA A 299 -24.71 4.72 2.12
C ALA A 299 -24.09 5.79 1.22
N LEU A 300 -22.81 6.12 1.46
CA LEU A 300 -22.08 7.10 0.67
C LEU A 300 -21.85 6.63 -0.78
N PHE A 301 -21.61 5.32 -0.99
CA PHE A 301 -21.55 4.74 -2.34
C PHE A 301 -22.88 4.87 -3.10
N ASN A 302 -24.01 4.69 -2.42
CA ASN A 302 -25.33 4.88 -3.03
C ASN A 302 -25.58 6.37 -3.35
N MET A 303 -25.16 7.28 -2.47
CA MET A 303 -25.26 8.72 -2.69
C MET A 303 -24.42 9.16 -3.89
N MET A 304 -23.17 8.71 -3.99
CA MET A 304 -22.27 8.95 -5.13
C MET A 304 -22.93 8.61 -6.47
N GLN A 305 -23.59 7.45 -6.54
CA GLN A 305 -24.31 7.02 -7.76
C GLN A 305 -25.53 7.88 -8.05
N LYS A 306 -26.30 8.28 -7.02
CA LYS A 306 -27.46 9.17 -7.19
C LYS A 306 -27.07 10.55 -7.71
N GLU A 307 -25.90 11.06 -7.32
CA GLU A 307 -25.35 12.31 -7.83
C GLU A 307 -24.72 12.17 -9.23
N GLY A 308 -24.81 10.99 -9.85
CA GLY A 308 -24.30 10.73 -11.20
C GLY A 308 -22.77 10.62 -11.27
N ILE A 309 -22.09 10.54 -10.12
CA ILE A 309 -20.64 10.39 -10.06
C ILE A 309 -20.30 8.93 -10.30
N ARG A 310 -19.56 8.66 -11.38
CA ARG A 310 -19.22 7.30 -11.78
C ARG A 310 -18.19 6.68 -10.82
N PRO A 311 -18.50 5.54 -10.19
CA PRO A 311 -17.53 4.77 -9.43
C PRO A 311 -16.34 4.33 -10.28
N ASN A 312 -15.16 4.27 -9.68
CA ASN A 312 -13.97 3.68 -10.29
C ASN A 312 -13.56 2.40 -9.52
N TYR A 313 -12.45 1.78 -9.94
CA TYR A 313 -11.96 0.56 -9.26
C TYR A 313 -11.64 0.80 -7.78
N VAL A 314 -11.14 1.98 -7.38
CA VAL A 314 -10.87 2.30 -5.96
C VAL A 314 -12.18 2.37 -5.16
N THR A 315 -13.24 2.93 -5.74
CA THR A 315 -14.57 2.95 -5.13
C THR A 315 -15.07 1.54 -4.82
N PHE A 316 -14.97 0.62 -5.79
CA PHE A 316 -15.36 -0.78 -5.60
C PHE A 316 -14.48 -1.50 -4.58
N LEU A 317 -13.18 -1.19 -4.51
CA LEU A 317 -12.32 -1.72 -3.46
C LEU A 317 -12.83 -1.33 -2.05
N GLY A 318 -13.25 -0.07 -1.87
CA GLY A 318 -13.83 0.40 -0.61
C GLY A 318 -15.14 -0.31 -0.26
N VAL A 319 -16.04 -0.47 -1.24
CA VAL A 319 -17.32 -1.17 -1.08
C VAL A 319 -17.12 -2.65 -0.71
N LEU A 320 -16.20 -3.34 -1.39
CA LEU A 320 -15.89 -4.75 -1.10
C LEU A 320 -15.22 -4.90 0.28
N SER A 321 -14.37 -3.96 0.68
CA SER A 321 -13.78 -3.93 2.02
C SER A 321 -14.85 -3.73 3.09
N ALA A 322 -15.81 -2.81 2.89
CA ALA A 322 -16.95 -2.63 3.78
C ALA A 322 -17.78 -3.91 3.90
N CYS A 323 -18.07 -4.59 2.78
CA CYS A 323 -18.76 -5.87 2.79
C CYS A 323 -17.98 -6.94 3.57
N SER A 324 -16.65 -7.03 3.38
CA SER A 324 -15.77 -7.93 4.12
C SER A 324 -15.81 -7.69 5.62
N HIS A 325 -15.77 -6.43 6.04
CA HIS A 325 -15.77 -6.06 7.47
C HIS A 325 -17.13 -6.25 8.14
N ALA A 326 -18.22 -6.07 7.41
CA ALA A 326 -19.58 -6.31 7.88
C ALA A 326 -20.04 -7.78 7.74
N GLY A 327 -19.28 -8.65 7.06
CA GLY A 327 -19.69 -10.03 6.77
C GLY A 327 -20.84 -10.15 5.77
N ARG A 328 -21.06 -9.12 4.92
CA ARG A 328 -22.15 -9.07 3.93
C ARG A 328 -21.76 -9.81 2.65
N VAL A 329 -21.71 -11.15 2.71
CA VAL A 329 -21.23 -12.02 1.61
C VAL A 329 -22.01 -11.80 0.31
N ASP A 330 -23.34 -11.80 0.37
CA ASP A 330 -24.19 -11.71 -0.82
C ASP A 330 -24.05 -10.35 -1.52
N GLU A 331 -23.95 -9.27 -0.76
CA GLU A 331 -23.71 -7.94 -1.30
C GLU A 331 -22.32 -7.82 -1.92
N GLY A 332 -21.29 -8.35 -1.25
CA GLY A 332 -19.93 -8.38 -1.80
C GLY A 332 -19.87 -9.13 -3.14
N LYS A 333 -20.49 -10.31 -3.24
CA LYS A 333 -20.62 -11.07 -4.49
C LYS A 333 -21.36 -10.28 -5.56
N ARG A 334 -22.45 -9.59 -5.20
CA ARG A 334 -23.23 -8.75 -6.13
C ARG A 334 -22.39 -7.61 -6.68
N TYR A 335 -21.71 -6.83 -5.83
CA TYR A 335 -20.89 -5.70 -6.25
C TYR A 335 -19.68 -6.14 -7.08
N PHE A 336 -19.01 -7.22 -6.69
CA PHE A 336 -17.93 -7.80 -7.49
C PHE A 336 -18.43 -8.24 -8.87
N GLY A 337 -19.61 -8.87 -8.93
CA GLY A 337 -20.24 -9.27 -10.18
C GLY A 337 -20.67 -8.09 -11.07
N ILE A 338 -21.02 -6.93 -10.50
CA ILE A 338 -21.28 -5.69 -11.26
C ILE A 338 -19.98 -5.19 -11.88
N MET A 339 -18.90 -5.12 -11.08
CA MET A 339 -17.57 -4.70 -11.53
C MET A 339 -17.04 -5.62 -12.66
N ALA A 340 -17.05 -6.94 -12.44
CA ALA A 340 -16.51 -7.92 -13.38
C ALA A 340 -17.28 -8.02 -14.70
N ARG A 341 -18.57 -7.68 -14.72
CA ARG A 341 -19.41 -7.68 -15.94
C ARG A 341 -19.47 -6.32 -16.63
N SER A 342 -18.82 -5.29 -16.08
CA SER A 342 -18.79 -3.96 -16.68
C SER A 342 -18.08 -4.00 -18.03
N SER A 343 -18.64 -3.31 -19.03
CA SER A 343 -17.98 -3.11 -20.33
C SER A 343 -16.85 -2.08 -20.27
N ASP A 344 -16.71 -1.36 -19.15
CA ASP A 344 -15.67 -0.36 -18.94
C ASP A 344 -14.37 -1.03 -18.49
N LYS A 345 -13.34 -1.00 -19.35
CA LYS A 345 -12.01 -1.53 -19.06
C LYS A 345 -11.35 -0.89 -17.82
N SER A 346 -11.77 0.33 -17.44
CA SER A 346 -11.25 0.99 -16.24
C SER A 346 -11.74 0.33 -14.93
N LEU A 347 -12.79 -0.49 -15.01
CA LEU A 347 -13.42 -1.22 -13.91
C LEU A 347 -13.04 -2.71 -13.89
N GLU A 348 -12.04 -3.16 -14.67
CA GLU A 348 -11.59 -4.54 -14.61
C GLU A 348 -11.07 -4.91 -13.19
N PRO A 349 -11.54 -6.04 -12.60
CA PRO A 349 -11.06 -6.49 -11.31
C PRO A 349 -9.55 -6.67 -11.26
N ARG A 350 -8.91 -5.97 -10.32
CA ARG A 350 -7.48 -6.08 -10.01
C ARG A 350 -7.23 -7.00 -8.81
N LYS A 351 -5.98 -7.39 -8.58
CA LYS A 351 -5.57 -8.31 -7.50
C LYS A 351 -6.13 -7.91 -6.12
N GLU A 352 -6.22 -6.62 -5.84
CA GLU A 352 -6.74 -6.08 -4.59
C GLU A 352 -8.22 -6.40 -4.37
N HIS A 353 -9.03 -6.44 -5.44
CA HIS A 353 -10.46 -6.79 -5.37
C HIS A 353 -10.64 -8.29 -5.11
N TYR A 354 -9.83 -9.13 -5.78
CA TYR A 354 -9.80 -10.56 -5.51
C TYR A 354 -9.38 -10.85 -4.06
N ALA A 355 -8.35 -10.15 -3.56
CA ALA A 355 -7.91 -10.26 -2.17
C ALA A 355 -9.05 -9.90 -1.20
N CYS A 356 -9.81 -8.84 -1.46
CA CYS A 356 -10.97 -8.45 -0.64
C CYS A 356 -12.09 -9.50 -0.68
N MET A 357 -12.36 -10.11 -1.83
CA MET A 357 -13.34 -11.20 -1.94
C MET A 357 -12.91 -12.45 -1.21
N VAL A 358 -11.63 -12.84 -1.33
CA VAL A 358 -11.07 -13.99 -0.59
C VAL A 358 -11.10 -13.73 0.91
N ASP A 359 -10.79 -12.50 1.33
CA ASP A 359 -10.87 -12.09 2.72
C ASP A 359 -12.32 -12.13 3.24
N LEU A 360 -13.31 -11.65 2.46
CA LEU A 360 -14.75 -11.74 2.78
C LEU A 360 -15.23 -13.19 2.94
N LEU A 361 -14.94 -14.05 1.95
CA LEU A 361 -15.33 -15.47 1.97
C LEU A 361 -14.63 -16.21 3.11
N GLY A 362 -13.32 -15.98 3.27
CA GLY A 362 -12.50 -16.59 4.30
C GLY A 362 -12.97 -16.23 5.71
N ARG A 363 -13.25 -14.95 5.99
CA ARG A 363 -13.83 -14.52 7.27
C ARG A 363 -15.16 -15.22 7.55
N SER A 364 -15.99 -15.37 6.53
CA SER A 364 -17.32 -15.97 6.64
C SER A 364 -17.30 -17.50 6.76
N GLY A 365 -16.11 -18.13 6.81
CA GLY A 365 -15.93 -19.58 6.93
C GLY A 365 -16.12 -20.35 5.63
N LEU A 366 -16.32 -19.66 4.50
CA LEU A 366 -16.50 -20.24 3.18
C LEU A 366 -15.14 -20.54 2.52
N LEU A 367 -14.31 -21.33 3.21
CA LEU A 367 -12.90 -21.53 2.86
C LEU A 367 -12.71 -22.25 1.53
N GLU A 368 -13.51 -23.28 1.26
CA GLU A 368 -13.42 -24.02 0.00
C GLU A 368 -13.88 -23.14 -1.18
N GLU A 369 -14.94 -22.35 -0.99
CA GLU A 369 -15.38 -21.37 -2.00
C GLU A 369 -14.29 -20.31 -2.25
N ALA A 370 -13.63 -19.82 -1.19
CA ALA A 370 -12.52 -18.89 -1.33
C ALA A 370 -11.34 -19.51 -2.11
N TYR A 371 -11.04 -20.79 -1.87
CA TYR A 371 -9.98 -21.50 -2.58
C TYR A 371 -10.30 -21.70 -4.07
N GLU A 372 -11.52 -22.12 -4.41
CA GLU A 372 -11.96 -22.24 -5.80
C GLU A 372 -12.07 -20.88 -6.50
N PHE A 373 -12.45 -19.83 -5.77
CA PHE A 373 -12.46 -18.46 -6.30
C PHE A 373 -11.06 -18.01 -6.72
N ILE A 374 -10.02 -18.31 -5.92
CA ILE A 374 -8.62 -18.03 -6.29
C ILE A 374 -8.22 -18.79 -7.57
N LYS A 375 -8.63 -20.06 -7.72
CA LYS A 375 -8.31 -20.82 -8.94
C LYS A 375 -9.01 -20.29 -10.17
N SER A 376 -10.21 -19.73 -10.01
CA SER A 376 -11.02 -19.21 -11.12
C SER A 376 -10.56 -17.85 -11.64
N MET A 377 -9.63 -17.19 -10.95
CA MET A 377 -9.22 -15.83 -11.31
C MET A 377 -8.37 -15.82 -12.60
N PRO A 378 -8.53 -14.81 -13.48
CA PRO A 378 -7.80 -14.72 -14.75
C PRO A 378 -6.37 -14.18 -14.60
N LEU A 379 -5.96 -13.81 -13.39
CA LEU A 379 -4.66 -13.21 -13.07
C LEU A 379 -3.85 -14.18 -12.21
N GLU A 380 -2.52 -14.09 -12.24
CA GLU A 380 -1.71 -14.86 -11.30
C GLU A 380 -1.94 -14.36 -9.86
N PRO A 381 -2.37 -15.24 -8.94
CA PRO A 381 -2.58 -14.87 -7.54
C PRO A 381 -1.26 -14.46 -6.89
N ASP A 382 -1.27 -13.35 -6.15
CA ASP A 382 -0.10 -12.91 -5.40
C ASP A 382 -0.10 -13.46 -3.96
N ALA A 383 1.00 -13.19 -3.25
CA ALA A 383 1.17 -13.61 -1.88
C ALA A 383 0.12 -12.99 -0.93
N GLY A 384 -0.43 -11.82 -1.25
CA GLY A 384 -1.46 -11.16 -0.45
C GLY A 384 -2.78 -11.93 -0.46
N ILE A 385 -3.20 -12.40 -1.64
CA ILE A 385 -4.42 -13.21 -1.82
C ILE A 385 -4.31 -14.54 -1.08
N TRP A 386 -3.21 -15.28 -1.28
CA TRP A 386 -2.98 -16.53 -0.56
C TRP A 386 -2.83 -16.30 0.95
N GLY A 387 -2.20 -15.19 1.34
CA GLY A 387 -2.06 -14.77 2.74
C GLY A 387 -3.40 -14.53 3.43
N ALA A 388 -4.37 -13.93 2.74
CA ALA A 388 -5.73 -13.74 3.25
C ALA A 388 -6.42 -15.08 3.52
N LEU A 389 -6.31 -16.04 2.60
CA LEU A 389 -6.87 -17.39 2.78
C LEU A 389 -6.15 -18.16 3.92
N LEU A 390 -4.82 -18.07 4.00
CA LEU A 390 -4.05 -18.69 5.09
C LEU A 390 -4.47 -18.13 6.46
N GLY A 391 -4.69 -16.81 6.53
CA GLY A 391 -5.23 -16.14 7.71
C GLY A 391 -6.61 -16.67 8.10
N ALA A 392 -7.50 -16.86 7.13
CA ALA A 392 -8.81 -17.44 7.35
C ALA A 392 -8.73 -18.91 7.82
N CYS A 393 -7.85 -19.72 7.23
CA CYS A 393 -7.61 -21.10 7.68
C CYS A 393 -7.13 -21.17 9.12
N ALA A 394 -6.26 -20.23 9.55
CA ALA A 394 -5.81 -20.17 10.94
C ALA A 394 -6.95 -19.85 11.91
N VAL A 395 -7.81 -18.91 11.51
CA VAL A 395 -8.96 -18.44 12.29
C VAL A 395 -10.02 -19.54 12.43
N HIS A 396 -10.30 -20.30 11.36
CA HIS A 396 -11.28 -21.39 11.34
C HIS A 396 -10.68 -22.77 11.67
N ARG A 397 -9.38 -22.84 12.01
CA ARG A 397 -8.63 -24.06 12.34
C ARG A 397 -8.64 -25.15 11.25
N GLU A 398 -8.68 -24.73 9.98
CA GLU A 398 -8.61 -25.64 8.83
C GLU A 398 -7.15 -25.97 8.45
N ILE A 399 -6.64 -27.06 9.01
CA ILE A 399 -5.22 -27.44 8.92
C ILE A 399 -4.85 -27.91 7.51
N LYS A 400 -5.71 -28.69 6.86
CA LYS A 400 -5.38 -29.32 5.55
C LYS A 400 -5.25 -28.26 4.46
N LEU A 401 -6.23 -27.37 4.36
CA LEU A 401 -6.19 -26.26 3.41
C LEU A 401 -5.11 -25.24 3.79
N GLY A 402 -4.93 -24.95 5.08
CA GLY A 402 -3.86 -24.08 5.57
C GLY A 402 -2.46 -24.54 5.15
N GLN A 403 -2.18 -25.85 5.25
CA GLN A 403 -0.90 -26.39 4.79
C GLN A 403 -0.74 -26.24 3.28
N LYS A 404 -1.77 -26.59 2.49
CA LYS A 404 -1.73 -26.47 1.03
C LYS A 404 -1.44 -25.04 0.57
N VAL A 405 -2.10 -24.06 1.17
CA VAL A 405 -1.90 -22.64 0.86
C VAL A 405 -0.51 -22.17 1.29
N ALA A 406 -0.02 -22.63 2.44
CA ALA A 406 1.31 -22.27 2.91
C ALA A 406 2.43 -22.84 2.03
N ASP A 407 2.28 -24.05 1.49
CA ASP A 407 3.26 -24.62 0.54
C ASP A 407 3.37 -23.75 -0.72
N VAL A 408 2.22 -23.31 -1.26
CA VAL A 408 2.18 -22.35 -2.38
C VAL A 408 2.86 -21.02 -2.01
N LEU A 409 2.62 -20.50 -0.81
CA LEU A 409 3.24 -19.24 -0.34
C LEU A 409 4.76 -19.32 -0.18
N VAL A 410 5.28 -20.49 0.19
CA VAL A 410 6.73 -20.70 0.32
C VAL A 410 7.41 -20.73 -1.05
N GLU A 411 6.74 -21.21 -2.09
CA GLU A 411 7.25 -21.19 -3.46
C GLU A 411 7.12 -19.81 -4.10
N THR A 412 5.99 -19.13 -3.87
CA THR A 412 5.66 -17.85 -4.51
C THR A 412 6.28 -16.63 -3.82
N ALA A 413 6.51 -16.69 -2.50
CA ALA A 413 7.05 -15.58 -1.70
C ALA A 413 7.89 -16.07 -0.50
N PRO A 414 9.06 -16.69 -0.75
CA PRO A 414 9.91 -17.26 0.30
C PRO A 414 10.49 -16.23 1.28
N ASP A 415 10.56 -14.96 0.87
CA ASP A 415 11.07 -13.81 1.61
C ASP A 415 10.07 -13.29 2.67
N ILE A 416 8.78 -13.54 2.51
CA ILE A 416 7.75 -13.07 3.44
C ILE A 416 7.59 -14.03 4.62
N GLY A 417 8.40 -13.82 5.66
CA GLY A 417 8.39 -14.65 6.88
C GLY A 417 7.07 -14.68 7.65
N ALA A 418 6.18 -13.73 7.44
CA ALA A 418 4.88 -13.68 8.12
C ALA A 418 4.03 -14.93 7.86
N TYR A 419 4.06 -15.49 6.65
CA TYR A 419 3.26 -16.67 6.30
C TYR A 419 3.82 -17.95 6.93
N GLN A 420 5.14 -18.06 7.05
CA GLN A 420 5.79 -19.19 7.72
C GLN A 420 5.50 -19.17 9.22
N VAL A 421 5.51 -17.98 9.85
CA VAL A 421 5.07 -17.82 11.24
C VAL A 421 3.60 -18.21 11.40
N LEU A 422 2.73 -17.77 10.50
CA LEU A 422 1.32 -18.10 10.53
C LEU A 422 1.08 -19.61 10.40
N LEU A 423 1.75 -20.28 9.47
CA LEU A 423 1.69 -21.74 9.34
C LEU A 423 2.21 -22.45 10.60
N SER A 424 3.32 -21.99 11.16
CA SER A 424 3.85 -22.51 12.43
C SER A 424 2.81 -22.38 13.56
N ASN A 425 2.06 -21.28 13.61
CA ASN A 425 1.00 -21.09 14.59
C ASN A 425 -0.20 -22.01 14.34
N ILE A 426 -0.61 -22.23 13.08
CA ILE A 426 -1.66 -23.20 12.72
C ILE A 426 -1.28 -24.60 13.22
N TYR A 427 -0.02 -25.00 13.00
CA TYR A 427 0.47 -26.31 13.47
C TYR A 427 0.55 -26.41 14.98
N ALA A 428 0.99 -25.36 15.66
CA ALA A 428 1.02 -25.32 17.12
C ALA A 428 -0.40 -25.41 17.71
N ALA A 429 -1.37 -24.68 17.15
CA ALA A 429 -2.79 -24.78 17.54
C ALA A 429 -3.37 -26.18 17.34
N ALA A 430 -2.83 -26.95 16.40
CA ALA A 430 -3.21 -28.33 16.13
C ALA A 430 -2.40 -29.38 16.92
N GLY A 431 -1.48 -28.97 17.79
CA GLY A 431 -0.60 -29.87 18.55
C GLY A 431 0.46 -30.60 17.71
N LYS A 432 0.73 -30.17 16.47
CA LYS A 432 1.67 -30.82 15.54
C LYS A 432 3.08 -30.25 15.66
N TRP A 433 3.75 -30.50 16.78
CA TRP A 433 5.07 -29.92 17.09
C TRP A 433 6.17 -30.30 16.11
N ASP A 434 6.18 -31.52 15.58
CA ASP A 434 7.15 -31.92 14.53
C ASP A 434 7.04 -31.03 13.28
N CYS A 435 5.82 -30.63 12.91
CA CYS A 435 5.60 -29.72 11.78
C CYS A 435 6.11 -28.32 12.11
N VAL A 436 5.89 -27.84 13.34
CA VAL A 436 6.39 -26.55 13.84
C VAL A 436 7.91 -26.48 13.72
N ASP A 437 8.60 -27.53 14.16
CA ASP A 437 10.06 -27.58 14.12
C ASP A 437 10.60 -27.63 12.69
N ARG A 438 9.94 -28.36 11.79
CA ARG A 438 10.28 -28.32 10.35
C ARG A 438 10.17 -26.92 9.76
N VAL A 439 9.06 -26.22 10.03
CA VAL A 439 8.84 -24.85 9.54
C VAL A 439 9.90 -23.90 10.12
N ARG A 440 10.11 -23.91 11.44
CA ARG A 440 11.10 -23.05 12.11
C ARG A 440 12.54 -23.34 11.66
N SER A 441 12.88 -24.60 11.39
CA SER A 441 14.17 -25.00 10.82
C SER A 441 14.36 -24.43 9.41
N LYS A 442 13.32 -24.50 8.56
CA LYS A 442 13.33 -23.90 7.21
C LYS A 442 13.49 -22.37 7.27
N MET A 443 12.80 -21.71 8.20
CA MET A 443 12.97 -20.26 8.44
C MET A 443 14.42 -19.88 8.76
N ARG A 444 15.10 -20.65 9.63
CA ARG A 444 16.50 -20.41 9.98
C ARG A 444 17.43 -20.58 8.78
N LYS A 445 17.22 -21.62 7.96
CA LYS A 445 18.02 -21.88 6.75
C LYS A 445 17.87 -20.78 5.70
N LEU A 446 16.68 -20.22 5.54
CA LEU A 446 16.39 -19.15 4.59
C LEU A 446 16.80 -17.75 5.09
N GLY A 447 17.29 -17.63 6.33
CA GLY A 447 17.68 -16.34 6.90
C GLY A 447 16.49 -15.38 7.09
N THR A 448 15.27 -15.90 7.17
CA THR A 448 14.04 -15.11 7.19
C THR A 448 13.96 -14.28 8.48
N LYS A 449 14.00 -12.94 8.35
CA LYS A 449 13.90 -12.03 9.50
C LYS A 449 12.44 -11.83 9.91
N LYS A 450 12.15 -12.04 11.20
CA LYS A 450 10.84 -11.71 11.79
C LYS A 450 10.73 -10.19 11.96
N VAL A 451 9.65 -9.60 11.45
CA VAL A 451 9.33 -8.19 11.69
C VAL A 451 9.07 -7.98 13.19
N ALA A 452 9.81 -7.05 13.81
CA ALA A 452 9.61 -6.70 15.20
C ALA A 452 8.24 -6.01 15.39
N ALA A 453 7.49 -6.41 16.42
CA ALA A 453 6.19 -5.83 16.72
C ALA A 453 6.37 -4.60 17.60
N TYR A 454 5.82 -3.46 17.18
CA TYR A 454 5.82 -2.23 17.96
C TYR A 454 4.46 -1.54 17.87
N SER A 455 4.16 -0.71 18.87
CA SER A 455 3.02 0.21 18.86
C SER A 455 3.52 1.63 19.02
N SER A 456 2.85 2.61 18.43
CA SER A 456 3.18 4.02 18.59
C SER A 456 1.98 4.87 18.99
N VAL A 457 2.26 5.95 19.71
CA VAL A 457 1.30 6.97 20.14
C VAL A 457 1.89 8.34 19.83
N GLU A 458 1.08 9.23 19.28
CA GLU A 458 1.43 10.64 19.11
C GLU A 458 1.05 11.42 20.37
N PHE A 459 1.95 12.25 20.86
CA PHE A 459 1.71 13.17 21.96
C PHE A 459 2.60 14.42 21.81
N GLU A 460 1.99 15.61 21.89
CA GLU A 460 2.67 16.91 21.76
C GLU A 460 3.56 16.99 20.50
N GLY A 461 3.00 16.59 19.35
CA GLY A 461 3.71 16.63 18.06
C GLY A 461 4.90 15.66 17.95
N LYS A 462 4.99 14.64 18.82
CA LYS A 462 6.04 13.61 18.80
C LYS A 462 5.47 12.20 18.79
N LEU A 463 6.10 11.31 18.03
CA LEU A 463 5.78 9.88 18.01
C LEU A 463 6.61 9.13 19.05
N HIS A 464 5.91 8.46 19.96
CA HIS A 464 6.49 7.58 20.97
C HIS A 464 6.29 6.12 20.57
N TYR A 465 7.38 5.36 20.47
CA TYR A 465 7.36 3.96 20.07
C TYR A 465 7.55 3.03 21.27
N PHE A 466 6.82 1.92 21.28
CA PHE A 466 6.87 0.91 22.33
C PHE A 466 7.05 -0.47 21.72
N ASN A 467 8.06 -1.20 22.19
CA ASN A 467 8.27 -2.61 21.89
C ASN A 467 7.77 -3.50 23.04
N ARG A 468 7.72 -4.81 22.83
CA ARG A 468 7.41 -5.76 23.92
C ARG A 468 8.47 -5.66 25.02
N GLY A 469 8.05 -5.38 26.25
CA GLY A 469 8.95 -5.23 27.40
C GLY A 469 9.94 -4.07 27.30
N ASP A 470 9.61 -3.04 26.50
CA ASP A 470 10.47 -1.88 26.29
C ASP A 470 10.71 -1.14 27.60
N LYS A 471 11.97 -0.77 27.84
CA LYS A 471 12.41 0.03 29.00
C LYS A 471 13.26 1.24 28.59
N SER A 472 13.35 1.51 27.29
CA SER A 472 14.16 2.62 26.76
C SER A 472 13.48 3.98 26.92
N HIS A 473 12.17 4.01 27.13
CA HIS A 473 11.40 5.24 27.21
C HIS A 473 11.72 6.04 28.49
N PRO A 474 11.86 7.37 28.46
CA PRO A 474 12.16 8.18 29.65
C PRO A 474 11.16 8.00 30.80
N GLN A 475 9.87 7.84 30.48
CA GLN A 475 8.79 7.62 31.46
C GLN A 475 8.52 6.13 31.79
N THR A 476 9.44 5.20 31.48
CA THR A 476 9.23 3.75 31.65
C THR A 476 8.65 3.39 33.02
N LYS A 477 9.21 3.93 34.12
CA LYS A 477 8.74 3.62 35.48
C LYS A 477 7.25 3.92 35.66
N ALA A 478 6.82 5.14 35.31
CA ALA A 478 5.43 5.57 35.43
C ALA A 478 4.49 4.74 34.51
N ILE A 479 4.95 4.39 33.31
CA ILE A 479 4.16 3.58 32.36
C ILE A 479 3.88 2.19 32.93
N TYR A 480 4.89 1.54 33.51
CA TYR A 480 4.72 0.20 34.09
C TYR A 480 3.87 0.23 35.36
N GLU A 481 4.08 1.21 36.24
CA GLU A 481 3.24 1.41 37.43
C GLU A 481 1.76 1.62 37.04
N LYS A 482 1.49 2.44 36.02
CA LYS A 482 0.14 2.66 35.53
C LYS A 482 -0.46 1.41 34.87
N LEU A 483 0.35 0.66 34.12
CA LEU A 483 -0.09 -0.58 33.49
C LEU A 483 -0.46 -1.64 34.53
N GLU A 484 0.31 -1.77 35.61
CA GLU A 484 0.01 -2.69 36.72
C GLU A 484 -1.29 -2.31 37.43
N GLU A 485 -1.48 -1.00 37.70
CA GLU A 485 -2.74 -0.47 38.25
C GLU A 485 -3.94 -0.83 37.37
N ILE A 486 -3.84 -0.58 36.06
CA ILE A 486 -4.90 -0.88 35.10
C ILE A 486 -5.17 -2.39 35.05
N LEU A 487 -4.12 -3.22 34.96
CA LEU A 487 -4.26 -4.67 34.91
C LEU A 487 -4.98 -5.21 36.15
N LYS A 488 -4.68 -4.68 37.34
CA LYS A 488 -5.39 -5.03 38.58
C LYS A 488 -6.88 -4.67 38.50
N ASN A 489 -7.19 -3.48 38.01
CA ASN A 489 -8.57 -2.99 37.91
C ASN A 489 -9.38 -3.74 36.83
N VAL A 490 -8.81 -4.03 35.67
CA VAL A 490 -9.54 -4.78 34.64
C VAL A 490 -9.73 -6.25 35.05
N ARG A 491 -8.79 -6.84 35.80
CA ARG A 491 -8.95 -8.21 36.36
C ARG A 491 -10.13 -8.26 37.34
N SER A 492 -10.32 -7.25 38.18
CA SER A 492 -11.49 -7.21 39.09
C SER A 492 -12.82 -7.03 38.33
N MET A 493 -12.79 -6.48 37.11
CA MET A 493 -13.94 -6.41 36.21
C MET A 493 -14.21 -7.69 35.41
N GLY A 494 -13.36 -8.72 35.54
CA GLY A 494 -13.50 -10.01 34.84
C GLY A 494 -12.64 -10.19 33.60
N TYR A 495 -11.61 -9.36 33.38
CA TYR A 495 -10.62 -9.59 32.34
C TYR A 495 -9.75 -10.82 32.66
N VAL A 496 -9.70 -11.77 31.71
CA VAL A 496 -8.84 -12.96 31.77
C VAL A 496 -7.90 -12.96 30.56
N PRO A 497 -6.56 -13.04 30.77
CA PRO A 497 -5.61 -13.07 29.67
C PRO A 497 -5.83 -14.23 28.68
N GLN A 498 -5.78 -13.93 27.39
CA GLN A 498 -6.01 -14.93 26.33
C GLN A 498 -4.71 -15.68 25.97
N THR A 499 -4.31 -16.65 26.80
CA THR A 499 -3.06 -17.42 26.63
C THR A 499 -3.02 -18.32 25.39
N GLY A 500 -4.19 -18.62 24.80
CA GLY A 500 -4.31 -19.42 23.56
C GLY A 500 -3.66 -18.80 22.33
N SER A 501 -3.29 -17.50 22.38
CA SER A 501 -2.54 -16.81 21.32
C SER A 501 -1.01 -16.94 21.46
N VAL A 502 -0.52 -17.53 22.55
CA VAL A 502 0.92 -17.69 22.82
C VAL A 502 1.34 -19.12 22.49
N PHE A 503 1.84 -19.33 21.27
CA PHE A 503 2.26 -20.64 20.73
C PHE A 503 3.69 -21.05 21.16
N HIS A 504 4.05 -20.75 22.40
CA HIS A 504 5.26 -21.24 23.04
C HIS A 504 4.90 -22.39 23.99
N ASP A 505 5.73 -23.42 24.01
CA ASP A 505 5.59 -24.53 24.95
C ASP A 505 6.20 -24.11 26.30
N VAL A 506 5.47 -23.25 26.99
CA VAL A 506 5.81 -22.67 28.30
C VAL A 506 4.56 -22.69 29.19
N GLU A 507 4.77 -22.64 30.50
CA GLU A 507 3.70 -22.65 31.49
C GLU A 507 2.72 -21.48 31.28
N THR A 508 1.46 -21.68 31.68
CA THR A 508 0.39 -20.70 31.49
C THR A 508 0.75 -19.35 32.14
N GLU A 509 1.42 -19.37 33.30
CA GLU A 509 1.87 -18.18 34.03
C GLU A 509 2.92 -17.38 33.24
N GLU A 510 3.86 -18.06 32.57
CA GLU A 510 4.84 -17.42 31.69
C GLU A 510 4.16 -16.84 30.43
N LYS A 511 3.12 -17.51 29.91
CA LYS A 511 2.30 -16.97 28.81
C LYS A 511 1.58 -15.70 29.26
N GLU A 512 1.02 -15.65 30.46
CA GLU A 512 0.37 -14.47 31.00
C GLU A 512 1.36 -13.31 31.23
N CYS A 513 2.52 -13.58 31.80
CA CYS A 513 3.59 -12.59 32.01
C CYS A 513 4.13 -12.04 30.67
N SER A 514 4.17 -12.88 29.64
CA SER A 514 4.48 -12.46 28.27
C SER A 514 3.44 -11.49 27.70
N LEU A 515 2.15 -11.70 28.00
CA LEU A 515 1.02 -10.91 27.51
C LEU A 515 0.85 -9.57 28.23
N SER A 516 1.26 -9.47 29.50
CA SER A 516 1.10 -8.24 30.28
C SER A 516 1.91 -7.08 29.71
N HIS A 517 3.07 -7.35 29.11
CA HIS A 517 4.01 -6.33 28.61
C HIS A 517 3.97 -6.15 27.08
N HIS A 518 2.81 -6.38 26.46
CA HIS A 518 2.63 -6.11 25.04
C HIS A 518 2.72 -4.61 24.73
N SER A 519 3.28 -4.27 23.57
CA SER A 519 3.49 -2.90 23.12
C SER A 519 2.21 -2.05 23.14
N GLU A 520 1.07 -2.66 22.82
CA GLU A 520 -0.25 -2.02 22.76
C GLU A 520 -0.68 -1.57 24.15
N LYS A 521 -0.41 -2.39 25.18
CA LYS A 521 -0.77 -2.09 26.57
C LYS A 521 0.11 -0.97 27.13
N LEU A 522 1.42 -1.00 26.81
CA LEU A 522 2.35 0.07 27.14
C LEU A 522 1.94 1.40 26.48
N ALA A 523 1.58 1.35 25.21
CA ALA A 523 1.06 2.50 24.46
C ALA A 523 -0.22 3.08 25.08
N ILE A 524 -1.19 2.24 25.44
CA ILE A 524 -2.42 2.68 26.12
C ILE A 524 -2.11 3.29 27.49
N ALA A 525 -1.22 2.67 28.27
CA ALA A 525 -0.82 3.19 29.57
C ALA A 525 -0.14 4.57 29.44
N PHE A 526 0.77 4.73 28.47
CA PHE A 526 1.37 6.02 28.15
C PHE A 526 0.32 7.09 27.77
N GLY A 527 -0.64 6.73 26.91
CA GLY A 527 -1.73 7.63 26.50
C GLY A 527 -2.63 8.04 27.67
N LEU A 528 -2.84 7.16 28.66
CA LEU A 528 -3.61 7.48 29.86
C LEU A 528 -2.86 8.40 30.85
N ILE A 529 -1.52 8.35 30.87
CA ILE A 529 -0.70 9.20 31.73
C ILE A 529 -0.62 10.62 31.17
N ASN A 530 -0.35 10.74 29.87
CA ASN A 530 -0.01 12.01 29.27
C ASN A 530 -1.21 12.68 28.56
N GLY A 531 -2.16 11.91 28.03
CA GLY A 531 -3.27 12.44 27.24
C GLY A 531 -4.29 13.22 28.06
N ARG A 532 -4.80 14.33 27.51
CA ARG A 532 -5.87 15.16 28.11
C ARG A 532 -7.17 14.37 28.25
N GLY A 533 -7.90 14.53 29.36
CA GLY A 533 -8.95 13.58 29.79
C GLY A 533 -10.02 13.19 28.76
N GLU A 534 -10.43 14.10 27.87
CA GLU A 534 -11.49 13.88 26.89
C GLU A 534 -10.99 13.35 25.53
N ASP A 535 -9.71 13.54 25.20
CA ASP A 535 -9.19 13.21 23.88
C ASP A 535 -9.04 11.69 23.69
N PRO A 536 -9.41 11.11 22.53
CA PRO A 536 -9.26 9.69 22.30
C PRO A 536 -7.78 9.29 22.24
N ILE A 537 -7.45 8.14 22.82
CA ILE A 537 -6.10 7.57 22.78
C ILE A 537 -5.91 6.87 21.44
N ARG A 538 -5.01 7.38 20.59
CA ARG A 538 -4.70 6.81 19.27
C ARG A 538 -3.46 5.93 19.35
N VAL A 539 -3.63 4.64 19.09
CA VAL A 539 -2.56 3.64 19.12
C VAL A 539 -2.40 3.03 17.73
N MET A 540 -1.20 3.14 17.16
CA MET A 540 -0.89 2.59 15.84
C MET A 540 -0.01 1.35 16.01
N LYS A 541 -0.42 0.21 15.44
CA LYS A 541 0.27 -1.07 15.53
C LYS A 541 0.73 -1.50 14.13
N ASN A 542 2.01 -1.83 14.01
CA ASN A 542 2.59 -2.26 12.72
C ASN A 542 2.18 -3.66 12.26
N LEU A 543 1.63 -4.48 13.16
CA LEU A 543 1.15 -5.84 12.93
C LEU A 543 -0.34 -5.96 13.32
N ARG A 544 -0.92 -7.14 13.13
CA ARG A 544 -2.28 -7.42 13.62
C ARG A 544 -2.30 -7.42 15.16
N THR A 545 -3.23 -6.68 15.75
CA THR A 545 -3.49 -6.72 17.20
C THR A 545 -3.91 -8.12 17.62
N CYS A 546 -3.32 -8.64 18.71
CA CYS A 546 -3.72 -9.94 19.25
C CYS A 546 -5.04 -9.85 20.04
N ASP A 547 -5.71 -11.01 20.18
CA ASP A 547 -7.00 -11.15 20.84
C ASP A 547 -6.96 -10.60 22.28
N ASP A 548 -5.86 -10.87 23.00
CA ASP A 548 -5.66 -10.40 24.36
C ASP A 548 -5.62 -8.87 24.47
N CYS A 549 -4.83 -8.20 23.62
CA CYS A 549 -4.73 -6.74 23.58
C CYS A 549 -6.04 -6.09 23.15
N HIS A 550 -6.77 -6.72 22.22
CA HIS A 550 -8.07 -6.25 21.79
C HIS A 550 -9.11 -6.33 22.92
N VAL A 551 -9.17 -7.45 23.66
CA VAL A 551 -10.05 -7.59 24.82
C VAL A 551 -9.63 -6.63 25.94
N PHE A 552 -8.34 -6.51 26.23
CA PHE A 552 -7.81 -5.56 27.20
C PHE A 552 -8.26 -4.13 26.88
N ALA A 553 -8.12 -3.67 25.63
CA ALA A 553 -8.52 -2.32 25.23
C ALA A 553 -10.02 -2.04 25.47
N LYS A 554 -10.91 -3.03 25.30
CA LYS A 554 -12.33 -2.89 25.68
C LYS A 554 -12.50 -2.64 27.16
N PHE A 555 -11.87 -3.47 28.01
CA PHE A 555 -11.96 -3.30 29.45
C PHE A 555 -11.42 -1.95 29.89
N VAL A 556 -10.30 -1.50 29.32
CA VAL A 556 -9.75 -0.17 29.62
C VAL A 556 -10.70 0.93 29.20
N SER A 557 -11.23 0.90 27.97
CA SER A 557 -12.20 1.90 27.50
C SER A 557 -13.44 1.98 28.40
N ARG A 558 -13.92 0.85 28.91
CA ARG A 558 -15.01 0.81 29.89
C ARG A 558 -14.61 1.35 31.26
N LEU A 559 -13.41 1.01 31.73
CA LEU A 559 -12.89 1.42 33.03
C LEU A 559 -12.69 2.95 33.10
N THR A 560 -12.14 3.53 32.03
CA THR A 560 -11.74 4.95 32.00
C THR A 560 -12.80 5.85 31.36
N SER A 561 -13.86 5.27 30.78
CA SER A 561 -14.86 5.99 29.96
C SER A 561 -14.22 6.82 28.84
N ARG A 562 -13.07 6.36 28.33
CA ARG A 562 -12.28 7.06 27.32
C ARG A 562 -12.26 6.25 26.03
N ASP A 563 -12.38 6.96 24.92
CA ASP A 563 -12.29 6.36 23.59
C ASP A 563 -10.84 5.93 23.31
N ILE A 564 -10.67 4.70 22.83
CA ILE A 564 -9.39 4.18 22.38
C ILE A 564 -9.54 3.83 20.90
N ILE A 565 -8.73 4.45 20.07
CA ILE A 565 -8.69 4.22 18.62
C ILE A 565 -7.41 3.44 18.35
N MET A 566 -7.54 2.16 17.99
CA MET A 566 -6.40 1.31 17.70
C MET A 566 -6.38 0.92 16.22
N ARG A 567 -5.33 1.27 15.51
CA ARG A 567 -5.12 0.85 14.13
C ARG A 567 -4.15 -0.33 14.09
N ASP A 568 -4.56 -1.45 13.51
CA ASP A 568 -3.64 -2.53 13.13
C ASP A 568 -3.00 -2.24 11.75
N LYS A 569 -2.45 -3.25 11.07
CA LYS A 569 -1.80 -3.07 9.75
C LYS A 569 -2.58 -2.14 8.80
N ASN A 570 -3.91 -2.29 8.71
CA ASN A 570 -4.74 -1.47 7.82
C ASN A 570 -6.19 -1.32 8.31
N ARG A 571 -6.52 -1.59 9.58
CA ARG A 571 -7.91 -1.48 10.07
C ARG A 571 -7.96 -0.85 11.44
N PHE A 572 -9.03 -0.14 11.71
CA PHE A 572 -9.27 0.44 13.03
C PHE A 572 -10.22 -0.41 13.87
N HIS A 573 -9.95 -0.35 15.16
CA HIS A 573 -10.78 -0.81 16.25
C HIS A 573 -11.08 0.41 17.11
N HIS A 574 -12.31 0.89 17.04
CA HIS A 574 -12.78 1.99 17.88
C HIS A 574 -13.43 1.41 19.12
N PHE A 575 -12.76 1.55 20.26
CA PHE A 575 -13.27 1.08 21.55
C PHE A 575 -13.96 2.23 22.27
N ARG A 576 -15.26 2.07 22.51
CA ARG A 576 -16.10 3.04 23.23
C ARG A 576 -16.90 2.32 24.30
N ASN A 577 -16.73 2.70 25.56
CA ASN A 577 -17.45 2.11 26.71
C ASN A 577 -17.43 0.57 26.74
N GLY A 578 -16.31 -0.03 26.32
CA GLY A 578 -16.14 -1.49 26.27
C GLY A 578 -16.70 -2.21 25.05
N VAL A 579 -17.23 -1.48 24.07
CA VAL A 579 -17.66 -2.02 22.78
C VAL A 579 -16.65 -1.65 21.71
N CYS A 580 -16.34 -2.57 20.80
CA CYS A 580 -15.50 -2.29 19.64
C CYS A 580 -16.34 -2.14 18.37
N SER A 581 -15.96 -1.23 17.46
CA SER A 581 -16.58 -1.07 16.13
C SER A 581 -16.62 -2.36 15.31
N CYS A 582 -15.75 -3.33 15.62
CA CYS A 582 -15.68 -4.62 14.97
C CYS A 582 -16.86 -5.58 15.32
N ARG A 583 -17.71 -5.23 16.31
CA ARG A 583 -18.90 -6.00 16.74
C ARG A 583 -18.64 -7.48 17.06
N GLU A 584 -17.43 -7.82 17.50
CA GLU A 584 -16.99 -9.21 17.76
C GLU A 584 -16.98 -10.16 16.56
N PHE A 585 -17.35 -9.70 15.35
CA PHE A 585 -17.38 -10.52 14.12
C PHE A 585 -16.03 -11.21 13.83
N TRP A 586 -14.97 -10.69 14.45
CA TRP A 586 -13.58 -11.02 14.24
C TRP A 586 -13.03 -12.12 15.15
N PHE A 587 -13.70 -12.38 16.28
CA PHE A 587 -13.21 -13.27 17.34
C PHE A 587 -14.26 -14.31 17.78
N LEU A 588 -15.53 -14.12 17.44
CA LEU A 588 -16.61 -15.05 17.77
C LEU A 588 -16.83 -16.12 16.68
N ILE A 589 -15.89 -17.08 16.57
CA ILE A 589 -16.12 -18.30 15.78
C ILE A 589 -16.56 -19.49 16.65
N TYR A 590 -16.52 -19.36 17.98
CA TYR A 590 -16.97 -20.45 18.85
C TYR A 590 -18.49 -20.53 19.07
N LYS A 591 -19.22 -19.41 19.06
CA LYS A 591 -20.66 -19.47 19.38
C LYS A 591 -21.54 -19.80 18.18
N THR A 592 -21.27 -19.27 16.98
CA THR A 592 -22.12 -19.53 15.81
C THR A 592 -21.97 -20.93 15.25
N TRP A 593 -20.78 -21.56 15.31
CA TRP A 593 -20.61 -22.96 14.89
C TRP A 593 -21.32 -23.94 15.83
N ILE A 594 -21.21 -23.74 17.15
CA ILE A 594 -21.97 -24.53 18.13
C ILE A 594 -23.47 -24.28 17.98
N TRP A 595 -23.91 -23.03 17.77
CA TRP A 595 -25.33 -22.74 17.57
C TRP A 595 -25.87 -23.32 16.25
N GLN A 596 -25.10 -23.28 15.16
CA GLN A 596 -25.47 -23.91 13.89
C GLN A 596 -25.45 -25.45 13.97
N GLN A 597 -24.54 -26.04 14.73
CA GLN A 597 -24.53 -27.49 14.99
C GLN A 597 -25.68 -27.89 15.92
N ILE A 598 -26.00 -27.10 16.94
CA ILE A 598 -27.16 -27.31 17.81
C ILE A 598 -28.46 -27.19 17.02
N VAL A 599 -28.59 -26.17 16.15
CA VAL A 599 -29.76 -26.01 15.28
C VAL A 599 -29.86 -27.16 14.28
N LYS A 600 -28.74 -27.63 13.69
CA LYS A 600 -28.73 -28.82 12.83
C LYS A 600 -29.10 -30.10 13.60
N LEU A 601 -28.58 -30.31 14.80
CA LEU A 601 -28.95 -31.43 15.66
C LEU A 601 -30.43 -31.34 16.06
N TRP A 602 -30.95 -30.14 16.30
CA TRP A 602 -32.34 -29.91 16.67
C TRP A 602 -33.29 -30.20 15.50
N PHE A 603 -32.96 -29.75 14.28
CA PHE A 603 -33.71 -30.11 13.07
C PHE A 603 -33.62 -31.61 12.76
N HIS A 604 -32.46 -32.25 12.97
CA HIS A 604 -32.31 -33.68 12.74
C HIS A 604 -33.08 -34.52 13.77
N THR A 605 -33.05 -34.14 15.06
CA THR A 605 -33.85 -34.81 16.10
C THR A 605 -35.35 -34.54 15.93
N TYR A 606 -35.76 -33.36 15.47
CA TYR A 606 -37.16 -33.06 15.14
C TYR A 606 -37.64 -33.88 13.93
N ALA A 607 -36.85 -33.98 12.86
CA ALA A 607 -37.17 -34.79 11.69
C ALA A 607 -37.27 -36.29 12.02
N VAL A 608 -36.36 -36.81 12.86
CA VAL A 608 -36.40 -38.21 13.33
C VAL A 608 -37.61 -38.46 14.25
N ARG A 609 -38.03 -37.48 15.06
CA ARG A 609 -39.28 -37.58 15.85
C ARG A 609 -40.52 -37.59 14.96
N CYS A 610 -40.58 -36.74 13.95
CA CYS A 610 -41.69 -36.71 12.99
C CYS A 610 -41.78 -37.99 12.15
N LEU A 611 -40.65 -38.62 11.80
CA LEU A 611 -40.64 -39.91 11.10
C LEU A 611 -41.12 -41.06 12.00
N LYS A 612 -40.69 -41.11 13.27
CA LYS A 612 -41.18 -42.13 14.24
C LYS A 612 -42.66 -42.00 14.58
N GLN A 613 -43.22 -40.78 14.58
CA GLN A 613 -44.67 -40.57 14.75
C GLN A 613 -45.49 -40.99 13.53
N ARG A 614 -44.88 -41.03 12.34
CA ARG A 614 -45.54 -41.46 11.10
C ARG A 614 -45.64 -42.99 11.01
N ASP A 615 -44.69 -43.71 11.61
CA ASP A 615 -44.67 -45.17 11.66
C ASP A 615 -45.52 -45.77 12.79
N SER A 616 -46.02 -44.96 13.74
CA SER A 616 -46.98 -45.40 14.77
C SER A 616 -48.45 -45.12 14.41
N ILE A 617 -48.73 -44.59 13.22
CA ILE A 617 -50.08 -44.28 12.70
C ILE A 617 -50.40 -45.12 11.43
N LYS A 618 -49.60 -46.15 11.16
CA LYS A 618 -49.95 -47.25 10.25
C LYS A 618 -50.12 -48.51 11.07
#